data_AF-A0A377K4E7-F1
#
_entry.id   AF-A0A377K4E7-F1
#
_cell.length_a   1.000
_cell.length_b   1.000
_cell.length_c   1.000
_cell.angle_alpha   90.00
_cell.angle_beta   90.00
_cell.angle_gamma   90.00
#
_symmetry.space_group_name_H-M   'P 1'
#
loop_
_entity.id
_entity.type
_entity.pdbx_description
1 polymer ?
#
loop_
_entity_poly.entity_id
_entity_poly.type
_entity_poly.pdbx_seq_one_letter_code
_entity_poly.pdbx_strand_id
1 'polypeptide(L)'
;MIRVVTKNAQGNSVPNVPFILRREGSKNRQNAEMINKSITVINAAGASARMNSSSSLLYGVTGADGTTSFTVKQDDSMGLVTNMYAQLYQLTIESNKLPVMFTVITSPDTPLASYWGHMPETFTTPVGNCL
;
A
#
# COMPACT_ATOMS: atom_id res chain seq x y z
N MET A 1 7.15 1.34 -0.78
CA MET A 1 7.86 0.81 0.40
C MET A 1 7.13 1.27 1.65
N ILE A 2 6.92 0.39 2.62
CA ILE A 2 6.37 0.69 3.94
C ILE A 2 7.49 0.54 4.97
N ARG A 3 7.57 1.48 5.91
CA ARG A 3 8.46 1.38 7.07
C ARG A 3 7.62 1.31 8.34
N VAL A 4 7.87 0.29 9.15
CA VAL A 4 7.31 0.14 10.49
C VAL A 4 8.35 0.62 11.49
N VAL A 5 7.92 1.46 12.44
CA VAL A 5 8.75 1.96 13.53
C VAL A 5 8.00 1.76 14.83
N THR A 6 8.61 1.07 15.79
CA THR A 6 8.02 0.85 17.11
C THR A 6 8.58 1.87 18.09
N LYS A 7 7.71 2.56 18.82
CA LYS A 7 8.08 3.61 19.78
C LYS A 7 7.43 3.39 21.13
N ASN A 8 8.09 3.82 22.20
CA ASN A 8 7.50 3.91 23.53
C ASN A 8 6.64 5.18 23.67
N ALA A 9 5.99 5.37 24.82
CA ALA A 9 5.14 6.53 25.10
C ALA A 9 5.89 7.88 25.03
N GLN A 10 7.21 7.87 25.22
CA GLN A 10 8.07 9.05 25.12
C GLN A 10 8.52 9.34 23.67
N GLY A 11 8.14 8.50 22.70
CA GLY A 11 8.46 8.66 21.29
C GLY A 11 9.81 8.08 20.85
N ASN A 12 10.54 7.41 21.74
CA ASN A 12 11.82 6.78 21.45
C ASN A 12 11.63 5.42 20.78
N SER A 13 12.46 5.10 19.78
CA SER A 13 12.41 3.80 19.11
C SER A 13 12.70 2.65 20.07
N VAL A 14 11.92 1.58 19.96
CA VAL A 14 12.06 0.36 20.76
C VAL A 14 12.41 -0.80 19.83
N PRO A 15 13.55 -1.48 20.03
CA PRO A 15 14.00 -2.57 19.17
C PRO A 15 13.27 -3.89 19.43
N ASN A 16 13.32 -4.81 18.45
CA ASN A 16 12.89 -6.20 18.58
C ASN A 16 11.42 -6.37 19.04
N VAL A 17 10.54 -5.46 18.61
CA VAL A 17 9.13 -5.49 19.00
C VAL A 17 8.32 -6.31 17.97
N PRO A 18 7.58 -7.35 18.40
CA PRO A 18 6.72 -8.11 17.51
C PRO A 18 5.44 -7.35 17.17
N PHE A 19 5.06 -7.39 15.90
CA PHE A 19 3.85 -6.77 15.38
C PHE A 19 3.22 -7.64 14.29
N ILE A 20 1.99 -7.28 13.93
CA ILE A 20 1.21 -7.86 12.84
C ILE A 20 1.01 -6.74 11.82
N LEU A 21 1.53 -6.91 10.61
CA LEU A 21 1.18 -6.08 9.47
C LEU A 21 -0.17 -6.54 8.93
N ARG A 22 -1.09 -5.58 8.80
CA ARG A 22 -2.46 -5.77 8.37
C ARG A 22 -2.76 -4.87 7.18
N ARG A 23 -3.83 -5.21 6.47
CA ARG A 23 -4.36 -4.44 5.35
C ARG A 23 -5.87 -4.27 5.49
N GLU A 24 -6.41 -3.23 4.88
CA GLU A 24 -7.84 -3.10 4.63
C GLU A 24 -8.22 -3.68 3.25
N GLY A 25 -9.51 -3.58 2.91
CA GLY A 25 -9.99 -3.80 1.55
C GLY A 25 -9.34 -2.82 0.57
N SER A 26 -9.12 -3.29 -0.67
CA SER A 26 -8.64 -2.42 -1.74
C SER A 26 -9.81 -1.59 -2.29
N LYS A 27 -9.54 -0.34 -2.67
CA LYS A 27 -10.54 0.54 -3.28
C LYS A 27 -10.06 1.06 -4.62
N ASN A 28 -10.98 1.24 -5.56
CA ASN A 28 -10.72 2.02 -6.77
C ASN A 28 -10.76 3.54 -6.45
N ARG A 29 -10.59 4.39 -7.47
CA ARG A 29 -10.54 5.85 -7.27
C ARG A 29 -11.88 6.44 -6.84
N GLN A 30 -12.97 5.74 -7.16
CA GLN A 30 -14.35 6.10 -6.79
C GLN A 30 -14.79 5.48 -5.44
N ASN A 31 -13.84 5.02 -4.62
CA ASN A 31 -14.07 4.39 -3.31
C ASN A 31 -14.87 3.07 -3.33
N ALA A 32 -15.10 2.47 -4.49
CA ALA A 32 -15.70 1.16 -4.58
C ALA A 32 -14.72 0.09 -4.09
N GLU A 33 -15.18 -0.80 -3.22
CA GLU A 33 -14.38 -1.87 -2.66
C GLU A 33 -14.16 -2.99 -3.69
N MET A 34 -12.91 -3.42 -3.83
CA MET A 34 -12.47 -4.45 -4.74
C MET A 34 -12.03 -5.68 -3.93
N ILE A 35 -12.92 -6.66 -3.86
CA ILE A 35 -12.70 -7.91 -3.12
C ILE A 35 -11.69 -8.81 -3.83
N ASN A 36 -11.07 -9.73 -3.08
CA ASN A 36 -10.14 -10.75 -3.58
C ASN A 36 -8.93 -10.19 -4.37
N LYS A 37 -8.52 -8.96 -4.09
CA LYS A 37 -7.32 -8.35 -4.69
C LYS A 37 -6.13 -8.53 -3.77
N SER A 38 -5.28 -9.51 -4.08
CA SER A 38 -4.08 -9.80 -3.29
C SER A 38 -3.03 -8.70 -3.40
N ILE A 39 -2.24 -8.55 -2.35
CA ILE A 39 -0.97 -7.82 -2.38
C ILE A 39 0.14 -8.77 -1.95
N THR A 40 1.32 -8.62 -2.56
CA THR A 40 2.53 -9.34 -2.18
C THR A 40 3.40 -8.41 -1.35
N VAL A 41 3.73 -8.82 -0.13
CA VAL A 41 4.62 -8.09 0.78
C VAL A 41 5.97 -8.81 0.79
N ILE A 42 7.05 -8.07 0.60
CA ILE A 42 8.41 -8.58 0.51
C ILE A 42 9.23 -7.89 1.61
N ASN A 43 9.85 -8.67 2.50
CA ASN A 43 10.70 -8.11 3.54
C ASN A 43 12.09 -7.74 3.00
N ALA A 44 12.92 -7.08 3.82
CA ALA A 44 14.28 -6.68 3.42
C ALA A 44 15.20 -7.85 3.04
N ALA A 45 14.94 -9.07 3.53
CA ALA A 45 15.68 -10.28 3.18
C ALA A 45 15.18 -10.94 1.88
N GLY A 46 14.18 -10.34 1.20
CA GLY A 46 13.61 -10.85 -0.05
C GLY A 46 12.51 -11.91 0.13
N ALA A 47 12.15 -12.29 1.36
CA ALA A 47 11.07 -13.23 1.60
C ALA A 47 9.71 -12.57 1.33
N SER A 48 8.88 -13.24 0.52
CA SER A 48 7.57 -12.75 0.11
C SER A 48 6.41 -13.48 0.77
N ALA A 49 5.36 -12.74 1.12
CA ALA A 49 4.09 -13.26 1.61
C ALA A 49 2.91 -12.62 0.85
N ARG A 50 1.89 -13.41 0.52
CA ARG A 50 0.66 -12.91 -0.10
C ARG A 50 -0.39 -12.60 0.97
N MET A 51 -1.00 -11.41 0.87
CA MET A 51 -2.13 -10.98 1.70
C MET A 51 -3.35 -10.80 0.81
N ASN A 52 -4.29 -11.75 0.86
CA ASN A 52 -5.42 -11.85 -0.07
C ASN A 52 -6.62 -10.97 0.33
N SER A 53 -6.72 -10.59 1.60
CA SER A 53 -7.89 -9.92 2.18
C SER A 53 -7.53 -9.16 3.46
N SER A 54 -8.51 -8.46 4.04
CA SER A 54 -8.39 -7.80 5.36
C SER A 54 -8.20 -8.76 6.54
N SER A 55 -8.48 -10.06 6.37
CA SER A 55 -8.20 -11.10 7.36
C SER A 55 -6.77 -11.64 7.30
N SER A 56 -5.97 -11.23 6.31
CA SER A 56 -4.57 -11.65 6.21
C SER A 56 -3.72 -11.03 7.32
N LEU A 57 -2.97 -11.87 8.04
CA LEU A 57 -2.07 -11.47 9.11
C LEU A 57 -0.63 -11.79 8.69
N LEU A 58 0.23 -10.77 8.64
CA LEU A 58 1.66 -10.97 8.41
C LEU A 58 2.44 -10.59 9.67
N TYR A 59 3.04 -11.58 10.32
CA TYR A 59 3.82 -11.37 11.52
C TYR A 59 5.22 -10.84 11.19
N GLY A 60 5.70 -9.90 11.98
CA GLY A 60 7.03 -9.30 11.84
C GLY A 60 7.61 -8.86 13.17
N VAL A 61 8.92 -8.58 13.17
CA VAL A 61 9.66 -8.05 14.30
C VAL A 61 10.51 -6.88 13.81
N THR A 62 10.54 -5.77 14.54
CA THR A 62 11.43 -4.65 14.22
C THR A 62 12.89 -4.98 14.52
N GLY A 63 13.82 -4.38 13.77
CA GLY A 63 15.26 -4.59 13.97
C GLY A 63 15.81 -3.90 15.23
N ALA A 64 17.14 -3.93 15.35
CA ALA A 64 17.86 -3.34 16.49
C ALA A 64 17.73 -1.81 16.58
N ASP A 65 17.35 -1.13 15.51
CA ASP A 65 17.04 0.31 15.47
C ASP A 65 15.55 0.61 15.76
N GLY A 66 14.76 -0.42 16.06
CA GLY A 66 13.31 -0.32 16.23
C GLY A 66 12.55 -0.17 14.92
N THR A 67 13.16 -0.46 13.77
CA THR A 67 12.51 -0.32 12.46
C THR A 67 12.60 -1.58 11.60
N THR A 68 11.64 -1.73 10.69
CA THR A 68 11.71 -2.71 9.61
C THR A 68 10.98 -2.18 8.39
N SER A 69 11.30 -2.71 7.21
CA SER A 69 10.75 -2.22 5.95
C SER A 69 10.25 -3.35 5.08
N PHE A 70 9.18 -3.05 4.34
CA PHE A 70 8.56 -3.95 3.38
C PHE A 70 8.36 -3.27 2.04
N THR A 71 8.62 -4.02 0.98
CA THR A 71 8.16 -3.67 -0.36
C THR A 71 6.80 -4.30 -0.57
N VAL A 72 5.84 -3.51 -1.03
CA VAL A 72 4.49 -4.01 -1.34
C VAL A 72 4.32 -3.94 -2.85
N LYS A 73 3.89 -5.04 -3.44
CA LYS A 73 3.58 -5.18 -4.85
C LYS A 73 2.13 -5.63 -5.00
N GLN A 74 1.51 -5.23 -6.10
CA GLN A 74 0.25 -5.79 -6.55
C GLN A 74 0.41 -6.11 -8.04
N ASP A 75 0.67 -7.39 -8.30
CA ASP A 75 0.75 -7.91 -9.66
C ASP A 75 -0.66 -7.83 -10.29
N ASP A 76 -0.71 -7.53 -11.59
CA ASP A 76 -1.96 -7.33 -12.35
C ASP A 76 -2.95 -6.37 -11.67
N SER A 77 -2.42 -5.30 -11.05
CA SER A 77 -3.26 -4.26 -10.45
C SER A 77 -4.16 -3.62 -11.50
N MET A 78 -5.37 -3.26 -11.09
CA MET A 78 -6.32 -2.51 -11.90
C MET A 78 -6.26 -1.00 -11.61
N GLY A 79 -5.35 -0.55 -10.76
CA GLY A 79 -5.29 0.85 -10.31
C GLY A 79 -6.04 1.04 -8.99
N LEU A 80 -5.45 0.58 -7.88
CA LEU A 80 -6.11 0.47 -6.58
C LEU A 80 -5.31 1.13 -5.45
N VAL A 81 -6.02 1.51 -4.38
CA VAL A 81 -5.43 1.90 -3.10
C VAL A 81 -5.79 0.87 -2.04
N THR A 82 -4.80 0.48 -1.23
CA THR A 82 -5.00 -0.39 -0.07
C THR A 82 -4.34 0.24 1.15
N ASN A 83 -5.11 0.50 2.19
CA ASN A 83 -4.54 0.95 3.45
C ASN A 83 -3.84 -0.21 4.16
N MET A 84 -2.64 0.04 4.64
CA MET A 84 -1.85 -0.89 5.44
C MET A 84 -1.49 -0.26 6.78
N TYR A 85 -1.39 -1.07 7.81
CA TYR A 85 -1.09 -0.61 9.17
C TYR A 85 -0.47 -1.74 9.98
N ALA A 86 0.28 -1.38 11.02
CA ALA A 86 0.85 -2.31 11.97
C ALA A 86 0.03 -2.33 13.25
N GLN A 87 -0.15 -3.51 13.83
CA GLN A 87 -0.73 -3.71 15.15
C GLN A 87 0.29 -4.42 16.03
N LEU A 88 0.47 -4.01 17.28
CA LEU A 88 1.32 -4.76 18.21
C LEU A 88 0.77 -6.18 18.45
N TYR A 89 1.66 -7.17 18.58
CA TYR A 89 1.22 -8.58 18.65
C TYR A 89 0.38 -8.89 19.90
N GLN A 90 0.73 -8.31 21.06
CA GLN A 90 0.06 -8.56 22.34
C GLN A 90 -0.93 -7.47 22.75
N LEU A 91 -0.95 -6.34 22.05
CA LEU A 91 -1.72 -5.16 22.41
C LEU A 91 -2.56 -4.71 21.23
N THR A 92 -3.77 -4.23 21.48
CA THR A 92 -4.65 -3.65 20.44
C THR A 92 -4.25 -2.21 20.09
N ILE A 93 -2.94 -1.94 20.06
CA ILE A 93 -2.39 -0.65 19.66
C ILE A 93 -2.07 -0.75 18.17
N GLU A 94 -2.74 0.07 17.37
CA GLU A 94 -2.58 0.16 15.92
C GLU A 94 -1.82 1.44 15.55
N SER A 95 -1.03 1.36 14.48
CA SER A 95 -0.44 2.54 13.85
C SER A 95 -1.49 3.33 13.08
N ASN A 96 -1.12 4.52 12.62
CA ASN A 96 -1.86 5.19 11.56
C ASN A 96 -1.93 4.31 10.30
N LYS A 97 -3.03 4.45 9.56
CA LYS A 97 -3.23 3.77 8.28
C LYS A 97 -2.45 4.49 7.19
N LEU A 98 -1.65 3.73 6.45
CA LEU A 98 -0.85 4.23 5.33
C LEU A 98 -1.48 3.75 4.01
N PRO A 99 -1.98 4.65 3.15
CA PRO A 99 -2.49 4.27 1.84
C PRO A 99 -1.34 3.84 0.93
N VAL A 100 -1.42 2.62 0.39
CA VAL A 100 -0.53 2.11 -0.65
C VAL A 100 -1.28 2.15 -1.98
N MET A 101 -0.81 2.98 -2.90
CA MET A 101 -1.42 3.18 -4.22
C MET A 101 -0.64 2.47 -5.30
N PHE A 102 -1.34 1.74 -6.16
CA PHE A 102 -0.84 1.15 -7.39
C PHE A 102 -1.57 1.82 -8.55
N THR A 103 -0.84 2.46 -9.47
CA THR A 103 -1.42 3.15 -10.63
C THR A 103 -1.23 2.32 -11.90
N VAL A 104 -2.14 2.47 -12.87
CA VAL A 104 -2.08 1.77 -14.17
C VAL A 104 -2.03 2.74 -15.34
N ILE A 105 -1.33 2.35 -16.41
CA ILE A 105 -1.16 3.17 -17.63
C ILE A 105 -2.46 3.34 -18.43
N THR A 106 -3.44 2.46 -18.23
CA THR A 106 -4.72 2.45 -18.96
C THR A 106 -5.80 3.31 -18.31
N SER A 107 -5.49 4.01 -17.21
CA SER A 107 -6.40 4.94 -16.54
C SER A 107 -5.76 6.33 -16.48
N PRO A 108 -6.49 7.42 -16.77
CA PRO A 108 -5.97 8.78 -16.63
C PRO A 108 -5.78 9.17 -15.16
N ASP A 109 -4.86 10.11 -14.90
CA ASP A 109 -4.70 10.67 -13.56
C ASP A 109 -5.65 11.85 -13.31
N THR A 110 -6.96 11.57 -13.34
CA THR A 110 -8.02 12.57 -13.07
C THR A 110 -9.01 12.07 -12.01
N PRO A 111 -9.57 12.94 -11.14
CA PRO A 111 -10.61 12.57 -10.18
C PRO A 111 -11.83 11.86 -10.79
N LEU A 112 -12.09 12.06 -12.08
CA LEU A 112 -13.20 11.42 -12.81
C LEU A 112 -12.92 9.96 -13.22
N ALA A 113 -11.67 9.50 -13.13
CA ALA A 113 -11.29 8.15 -13.53
C ALA A 113 -11.86 7.11 -12.54
N SER A 114 -12.27 5.93 -13.03
CA SER A 114 -12.72 4.85 -12.14
C SER A 114 -11.58 4.27 -11.30
N TYR A 115 -10.37 4.25 -11.84
CA TYR A 115 -9.19 3.62 -11.26
C TYR A 115 -8.02 4.59 -11.13
N TRP A 116 -7.08 4.28 -10.23
CA TRP A 116 -5.86 5.07 -10.06
C TRP A 116 -4.92 4.86 -11.25
N GLY A 117 -4.54 5.95 -11.89
CA GLY A 117 -3.99 5.94 -13.23
C GLY A 117 -2.74 6.79 -13.40
N HIS A 118 -2.00 6.55 -14.47
CA HIS A 118 -0.90 7.41 -14.95
C HIS A 118 -0.83 7.42 -16.49
N MET A 119 -1.98 7.24 -17.17
CA MET A 119 -2.06 7.35 -18.63
C MET A 119 -1.49 8.69 -19.09
N PRO A 120 -0.60 8.71 -20.10
CA PRO A 120 -0.09 9.96 -20.66
C PRO A 120 -1.22 10.76 -21.29
N GLU A 121 -1.24 12.07 -21.00
CA GLU A 121 -2.13 13.01 -21.68
C GLU A 121 -1.65 13.20 -23.13
N THR A 122 -2.17 12.42 -24.08
CA THR A 122 -1.91 12.67 -25.51
C THR A 122 -2.92 13.68 -26.04
N PHE A 123 -2.58 14.97 -25.97
CA PHE A 123 -3.17 15.97 -26.85
C PHE A 123 -2.28 16.15 -28.07
N THR A 124 -2.67 15.58 -29.21
CA THR A 124 -2.19 16.04 -30.52
C THR A 124 -3.37 16.73 -31.19
N THR A 125 -3.51 18.03 -30.98
CA THR A 125 -4.28 18.86 -31.89
C THR A 125 -3.41 19.09 -33.13
N PRO A 126 -3.86 18.74 -34.35
CA PRO A 126 -3.23 19.31 -35.53
C PRO A 126 -3.38 20.82 -35.43
N VAL A 127 -2.26 21.51 -35.25
CA VAL A 127 -2.18 22.96 -35.38
C VAL A 127 -2.71 23.29 -36.78
N GLY A 128 -3.66 24.23 -36.83
CA GLY A 128 -4.55 24.44 -37.95
C GLY A 128 -3.88 24.69 -39.29
N ASN A 129 -4.62 24.31 -40.34
CA ASN A 129 -4.80 25.08 -41.57
C ASN A 129 -6.00 24.46 -42.31
N CYS A 130 -7.19 24.95 -41.98
CA CYS A 130 -8.29 24.92 -42.94
C CYS A 130 -8.34 26.32 -43.58
N LEU A 131 -8.31 26.27 -44.91
CA LEU A 131 -8.15 27.34 -45.91
C LEU A 131 -8.99 28.60 -45.66
#